data_AF-A0A1Q7QL42-F1
#
_entry.id   AF-A0A1Q7QL42-F1
#
_cell.length_a   1.000
_cell.length_b   1.000
_cell.length_c   1.000
_cell.angle_alpha   90.00
_cell.angle_beta   90.00
_cell.angle_gamma   90.00
#
_symmetry.space_group_name_H-M   'P 1'
#
loop_
_entity.id
_entity.type
_entity.pdbx_description
1 polymer ?
#
loop_
_entity_poly.entity_id
_entity_poly.type
_entity_poly.pdbx_seq_one_letter_code
_entity_poly.pdbx_strand_id
1 'polypeptide(L)'
;MPAVPYRPLADFRPRERLAAVPHTTRRFACRSVLALSPDARALAFVSDQGSGTFEAWTAPRAGGAPSRALSLEGGAVRSLCWTASGELVGAADRGGTELHQLYVRHPDGPVAPLSVDPQSKVQRLLSWNAASPDGRTVAFSSNARATTDMDIVLAATAGGGERILLAAPAWHVVGGWSPQGDALLVMRVLDNTTQDLLVVDVASGSAREVTRHRDDTQHVGAGWLADGRVLEITDEESEHLYLAALDPRSGARERIDAPEWDIELAASSADGRVQIWSVNADGYSKLCWRRDGRVREHDLRGVCNDLILSSDGSHAAFVRLGARDPWQIGVLDTRTGEARTVVTTTRAVTPEELVDPDLVRIPGPDGPIPCFVYRPRRASAPMPAVLVPHGGPEGQSRPALVPVDMALLQRGIALVVPNIHGSTGYGRAWQAAIHKDWGGIDLRDLRAVTEWMRARPDFDRDRLAVYGGSYGGFATLTCVTQLPEIWRCAVDVFGVANLVTMLENSQPNWRRFLDRWIGKLPDDREKLVARSPITYV
;
A
#
# COMPACT_ATOMS: atom_id res chain seq x y z
N MET A 1 -0.14 18.97 -39.72
CA MET A 1 0.13 19.53 -38.37
C MET A 1 1.63 19.41 -38.10
N PRO A 2 2.31 20.45 -37.63
CA PRO A 2 3.74 20.38 -37.37
C PRO A 2 4.02 19.39 -36.23
N ALA A 3 4.98 18.49 -36.45
CA ALA A 3 5.43 17.53 -35.44
C ALA A 3 5.96 18.30 -34.23
N VAL A 4 5.29 18.18 -33.09
CA VAL A 4 5.78 18.74 -31.82
C VAL A 4 7.10 18.03 -31.49
N PRO A 5 8.21 18.77 -31.23
CA PRO A 5 9.53 18.18 -31.06
C PRO A 5 9.58 17.21 -29.88
N TYR A 6 10.36 16.13 -30.06
CA TYR A 6 10.69 15.14 -29.05
C TYR A 6 11.19 15.80 -27.76
N ARG A 7 10.61 15.41 -26.62
CA ARG A 7 11.01 15.85 -25.27
C ARG A 7 11.78 14.73 -24.55
N PRO A 8 13.00 14.97 -24.04
CA PRO A 8 13.81 13.94 -23.37
C PRO A 8 13.13 13.32 -22.14
N LEU A 9 13.62 12.16 -21.69
CA LEU A 9 13.24 11.52 -20.41
C LEU A 9 13.34 12.45 -19.19
N ALA A 10 14.18 13.49 -19.26
CA ALA A 10 14.29 14.52 -18.23
C ALA A 10 12.96 15.27 -17.99
N ASP A 11 12.10 15.37 -19.00
CA ASP A 11 10.81 16.06 -18.91
C ASP A 11 9.70 15.18 -18.28
N PHE A 12 9.94 13.87 -18.11
CA PHE A 12 9.01 12.93 -17.46
C PHE A 12 9.22 12.78 -15.95
N ARG A 13 10.22 13.47 -15.39
CA ARG A 13 10.45 13.41 -13.95
C ARG A 13 9.42 14.30 -13.24
N PRO A 14 8.63 13.75 -12.29
CA PRO A 14 7.95 14.62 -11.33
C PRO A 14 9.01 15.50 -10.68
N ARG A 15 8.80 16.83 -10.72
CA ARG A 15 9.73 17.78 -10.11
C ARG A 15 9.64 17.73 -8.60
N GLU A 16 8.45 17.42 -8.09
CA GLU A 16 8.16 17.22 -6.68
C GLU A 16 7.34 15.94 -6.54
N ARG A 17 7.83 14.99 -5.75
CA ARG A 17 7.13 13.72 -5.51
C ARG A 17 6.41 13.77 -4.18
N LEU A 18 5.15 13.36 -4.21
CA LEU A 18 4.47 12.89 -3.02
C LEU A 18 4.90 11.45 -2.77
N ALA A 19 5.17 11.13 -1.50
CA ALA A 19 5.38 9.75 -1.14
C ALA A 19 4.08 8.95 -1.31
N ALA A 20 4.22 7.65 -1.51
CA ALA A 20 3.10 6.72 -1.56
C ALA A 20 3.42 5.54 -0.63
N VAL A 21 2.39 5.00 0.02
CA VAL A 21 2.50 3.73 0.74
C VAL A 21 2.06 2.62 -0.21
N PRO A 22 2.95 1.68 -0.60
CA PRO A 22 2.56 0.52 -1.41
C PRO A 22 1.44 -0.27 -0.74
N HIS A 23 0.53 -0.83 -1.54
CA HIS A 23 -0.63 -1.56 -1.03
C HIS A 23 -0.24 -2.71 -0.08
N THR A 24 0.74 -3.53 -0.47
CA THR A 24 1.25 -4.65 0.34
C THR A 24 1.80 -4.18 1.70
N THR A 25 2.52 -3.05 1.75
CA THR A 25 3.07 -2.50 3.01
C THR A 25 1.97 -2.10 4.01
N ARG A 26 0.76 -1.78 3.56
CA ARG A 26 -0.35 -1.41 4.48
C ARG A 26 -0.79 -2.57 5.34
N ARG A 27 -0.82 -3.77 4.75
CA ARG A 27 -1.16 -5.02 5.45
C ARG A 27 -0.14 -5.37 6.54
N PHE A 28 1.08 -4.84 6.46
CA PHE A 28 2.13 -5.07 7.44
C PHE A 28 2.33 -3.96 8.47
N ALA A 29 1.68 -2.79 8.31
CA ALA A 29 2.12 -1.63 9.08
C ALA A 29 1.06 -0.54 9.36
N CYS A 30 -0.12 -0.57 8.73
CA CYS A 30 -1.17 0.47 8.90
C CYS A 30 -0.62 1.91 8.78
N ARG A 31 0.43 2.11 7.97
CA ARG A 31 1.14 3.38 7.80
C ARG A 31 0.39 4.31 6.86
N SER A 32 0.51 5.63 7.09
CA SER A 32 0.06 6.65 6.16
C SER A 32 1.16 7.69 5.92
N VAL A 33 1.19 8.26 4.72
CA VAL A 33 2.00 9.44 4.39
C VAL A 33 1.26 10.75 4.67
N LEU A 34 0.03 10.68 5.17
CA LEU A 34 -0.81 11.82 5.51
C LEU A 34 -1.03 11.89 7.03
N ALA A 35 -1.26 13.09 7.54
CA ALA A 35 -1.86 13.31 8.86
C ALA A 35 -2.68 14.61 8.85
N LEU A 36 -3.74 14.70 9.65
CA LEU A 36 -4.52 15.92 9.83
C LEU A 36 -4.28 16.48 11.22
N SER A 37 -4.19 17.82 11.35
CA SER A 37 -4.10 18.46 12.65
C SER A 37 -5.35 18.18 13.50
N PRO A 38 -5.28 18.25 14.84
CA PRO A 38 -6.41 17.94 15.72
C PRO A 38 -7.65 18.80 15.49
N ASP A 39 -7.45 20.04 15.03
CA ASP A 39 -8.51 20.99 14.67
C ASP A 39 -8.94 20.89 13.19
N ALA A 40 -8.39 19.90 12.47
CA ALA A 40 -8.56 19.66 11.05
C ALA A 40 -8.25 20.88 10.16
N ARG A 41 -7.46 21.87 10.60
CA ARG A 41 -7.13 23.07 9.80
C ARG A 41 -5.91 22.91 8.92
N ALA A 42 -5.00 22.01 9.27
CA ALA A 42 -3.78 21.73 8.54
C ALA A 42 -3.69 20.25 8.13
N LEU A 43 -3.09 20.02 6.97
CA LEU A 43 -2.71 18.72 6.44
C LEU A 43 -1.19 18.61 6.52
N ALA A 44 -0.69 17.53 7.12
CA ALA A 44 0.69 17.11 6.97
C ALA A 44 0.78 16.00 5.91
N PHE A 45 1.87 16.01 5.15
CA PHE A 45 2.13 15.01 4.13
C PHE A 45 3.62 14.81 3.88
N VAL A 46 3.99 13.64 3.37
CA VAL A 46 5.39 13.34 3.01
C VAL A 46 5.65 13.68 1.54
N SER A 47 6.66 14.51 1.30
CA SER A 47 7.08 14.92 -0.05
C SER A 47 8.56 15.21 -0.09
N ASP A 48 9.19 15.02 -1.25
CA ASP A 48 10.56 15.48 -1.47
C ASP A 48 10.64 16.96 -1.85
N GLN A 49 9.53 17.59 -2.25
CA GLN A 49 9.48 18.96 -2.80
C GLN A 49 10.64 19.26 -3.79
N GLY A 50 11.06 18.24 -4.55
CA GLY A 50 12.17 18.34 -5.52
C GLY A 50 13.58 18.35 -4.94
N SER A 51 13.73 18.27 -3.61
CA SER A 51 15.03 18.16 -2.94
C SER A 51 15.69 16.79 -3.11
N GLY A 52 14.92 15.77 -3.54
CA GLY A 52 15.39 14.40 -3.71
C GLY A 52 15.29 13.51 -2.47
N THR A 53 15.01 14.08 -1.29
CA THR A 53 14.82 13.35 -0.03
C THR A 53 13.43 13.61 0.54
N PHE A 54 12.74 12.56 0.99
CA PHE A 54 11.40 12.70 1.56
C PHE A 54 11.43 13.35 2.95
N GLU A 55 10.71 14.45 3.10
CA GLU A 55 10.53 15.19 4.35
C GLU A 55 9.03 15.30 4.65
N ALA A 56 8.65 15.68 5.88
CA ALA A 56 7.28 16.05 6.17
C ALA A 56 7.06 17.53 5.86
N TRP A 57 5.91 17.83 5.27
CA TRP A 57 5.43 19.17 4.94
C TRP A 57 4.03 19.38 5.51
N THR A 58 3.66 20.62 5.76
CA THR A 58 2.31 21.02 6.15
C THR A 58 1.73 22.04 5.19
N ALA A 59 0.44 21.95 4.91
CA ALA A 59 -0.31 22.97 4.16
C ALA A 59 -1.66 23.24 4.84
N PRO A 60 -2.22 24.46 4.70
CA PRO A 60 -3.60 24.70 5.12
C PRO A 60 -4.55 23.76 4.39
N ARG A 61 -5.54 23.19 5.08
CA ARG A 61 -6.60 22.37 4.46
C ARG A 61 -7.36 23.13 3.37
N ALA A 62 -7.41 24.46 3.49
CA ALA A 62 -7.99 25.38 2.52
C ALA A 62 -7.24 25.46 1.18
N GLY A 63 -6.03 24.92 1.10
CA GLY A 63 -5.07 25.24 0.04
C GLY A 63 -4.14 26.37 0.48
N GLY A 64 -2.95 26.41 -0.11
CA GLY A 64 -1.89 27.35 0.23
C GLY A 64 -0.51 26.75 -0.01
N ALA A 65 0.54 27.56 0.13
CA ALA A 65 1.91 27.10 -0.03
C ALA A 65 2.28 26.12 1.10
N PRO A 66 2.84 24.94 0.79
CA PRO A 66 3.38 24.05 1.79
C PRO A 66 4.57 24.66 2.53
N SER A 67 4.68 24.36 3.82
CA SER A 67 5.83 24.69 4.66
C SER A 67 6.47 23.41 5.20
N ARG A 68 7.80 23.41 5.33
CA ARG A 68 8.53 22.26 5.85
C ARG A 68 8.15 22.04 7.31
N ALA A 69 7.82 20.80 7.64
CA ALA A 69 7.29 20.42 8.93
C ALA A 69 8.31 19.60 9.75
N LEU A 70 8.89 18.54 9.17
CA LEU A 70 9.86 17.68 9.82
C LEU A 70 10.93 17.28 8.79
N SER A 71 12.19 17.59 9.10
CA SER A 71 13.35 17.28 8.26
C SER A 71 14.47 16.71 9.13
N LEU A 72 15.19 15.75 8.57
CA LEU A 72 16.25 15.01 9.24
C LEU A 72 17.44 14.91 8.29
N GLU A 73 18.61 15.32 8.76
CA GLU A 73 19.83 15.20 7.96
C GLU A 73 20.12 13.73 7.63
N GLY A 74 20.24 13.45 6.32
CA GLY A 74 20.43 12.10 5.78
C GLY A 74 19.26 11.14 6.00
N GLY A 75 18.14 11.60 6.56
CA GLY A 75 16.94 10.80 6.83
C GLY A 75 15.83 11.03 5.81
N ALA A 76 15.05 10.00 5.53
CA ALA A 76 13.85 10.07 4.70
C ALA A 76 12.62 9.70 5.53
N VAL A 77 11.67 10.63 5.65
CA VAL A 77 10.39 10.40 6.34
C VAL A 77 9.52 9.47 5.49
N ARG A 78 8.87 8.50 6.13
CA ARG A 78 8.07 7.45 5.46
C ARG A 78 6.63 7.35 5.94
N SER A 79 6.36 7.73 7.19
CA SER A 79 4.99 7.80 7.69
C SER A 79 4.82 8.87 8.76
N LEU A 80 3.57 9.30 8.94
CA LEU A 80 3.19 10.40 9.81
C LEU A 80 2.03 10.01 10.74
N CYS A 81 1.98 10.63 11.91
CA CYS A 81 0.86 10.63 12.84
C CYS A 81 0.81 12.01 13.51
N TRP A 82 -0.38 12.59 13.65
CA TRP A 82 -0.58 13.82 14.43
C TRP A 82 -1.25 13.48 15.75
N THR A 83 -0.69 13.95 16.86
CA THR A 83 -1.25 13.71 18.20
C THR A 83 -2.41 14.67 18.47
N ALA A 84 -3.34 14.28 19.34
CA ALA A 84 -4.44 15.16 19.76
C ALA A 84 -3.97 16.44 20.45
N SER A 85 -2.77 16.44 21.04
CA SER A 85 -2.11 17.59 21.68
C SER A 85 -1.33 18.49 20.71
N GLY A 86 -1.22 18.11 19.43
CA GLY A 86 -0.69 18.98 18.37
C GLY A 86 0.73 18.67 17.91
N GLU A 87 1.42 17.69 18.51
CA GLU A 87 2.70 17.19 18.01
C GLU A 87 2.55 16.44 16.68
N LEU A 88 3.53 16.63 15.79
CA LEU A 88 3.68 15.81 14.59
C LEU A 88 4.76 14.76 14.83
N VAL A 89 4.41 13.49 14.64
CA VAL A 89 5.32 12.34 14.78
C VAL A 89 5.59 11.77 13.41
N GLY A 90 6.86 11.47 13.12
CA GLY A 90 7.29 10.89 11.86
C GLY A 90 8.21 9.69 12.07
N ALA A 91 8.06 8.66 11.24
CA ALA A 91 9.01 7.56 11.12
C ALA A 91 9.95 7.82 9.94
N ALA A 92 11.26 7.71 10.15
CA ALA A 92 12.24 7.96 9.11
C ALA A 92 13.34 6.89 9.09
N ASP A 93 13.81 6.55 7.89
CA ASP A 93 14.96 5.68 7.65
C ASP A 93 16.13 6.45 7.05
N ARG A 94 17.31 5.82 6.96
CA ARG A 94 18.49 6.39 6.29
C ARG A 94 18.92 5.47 5.15
N GLY A 95 19.16 6.03 3.97
CA GLY A 95 19.64 5.25 2.82
C GLY A 95 18.68 4.17 2.31
N GLY A 96 17.39 4.21 2.67
CA GLY A 96 16.42 3.20 2.27
C GLY A 96 16.56 1.85 2.99
N THR A 97 17.11 1.85 4.20
CA THR A 97 17.31 0.62 5.00
C THR A 97 16.03 0.01 5.52
N GLU A 98 14.92 0.76 5.51
CA GLU A 98 13.65 0.39 6.17
C GLU A 98 13.75 0.18 7.69
N LEU A 99 14.89 0.53 8.31
CA LEU A 99 15.11 0.54 9.75
C LEU A 99 14.69 1.92 10.28
N HIS A 100 13.40 2.07 10.53
CA HIS A 100 12.83 3.37 10.86
C HIS A 100 13.02 3.73 12.34
N GLN A 101 13.42 4.98 12.59
CA GLN A 101 13.40 5.62 13.90
C GLN A 101 12.24 6.63 13.96
N LEU A 102 11.65 6.80 15.14
CA LEU A 102 10.57 7.77 15.37
C LEU A 102 11.10 9.09 15.91
N TYR A 103 10.54 10.17 15.38
CA TYR A 103 10.84 11.55 15.73
C TYR A 103 9.55 12.30 16.03
N VAL A 104 9.60 13.24 16.95
CA VAL A 104 8.49 14.10 17.35
C VAL A 104 8.88 15.56 17.14
N ARG A 105 7.92 16.35 16.68
CA ARG A 105 8.02 17.81 16.61
C ARG A 105 6.87 18.42 17.40
N HIS A 106 7.21 19.09 18.50
CA HIS A 106 6.24 19.87 19.27
C HIS A 106 5.81 21.14 18.53
N PRO A 107 4.63 21.69 18.82
CA PRO A 107 4.21 22.99 18.29
C PRO A 107 5.31 24.04 18.54
N ASP A 108 5.80 24.65 17.46
CA ASP A 108 6.88 25.66 17.46
C ASP A 108 8.23 25.21 18.07
N GLY A 109 8.40 23.90 18.33
CA GLY A 109 9.59 23.32 18.93
C GLY A 109 10.52 22.63 17.92
N PRO A 110 11.74 22.27 18.34
CA PRO A 110 12.65 21.49 17.49
C PRO A 110 12.13 20.07 17.28
N VAL A 111 12.63 19.43 16.22
CA VAL A 111 12.46 17.99 16.03
C VAL A 111 13.38 17.25 17.00
N ALA A 112 12.85 16.27 17.71
CA ALA A 112 13.59 15.43 18.65
C ALA A 112 13.32 13.94 18.40
N PRO A 113 14.27 13.04 18.71
CA PRO A 113 13.99 11.61 18.72
C PRO A 113 12.90 11.27 19.74
N LEU A 114 11.87 10.54 19.31
CA LEU A 114 10.85 9.96 20.20
C LEU A 114 11.29 8.56 20.67
N SER A 115 11.98 7.83 19.80
CA SER A 115 12.52 6.50 20.06
C SER A 115 14.04 6.48 19.96
N VAL A 116 14.70 5.56 20.65
CA VAL A 116 16.17 5.47 20.71
C VAL A 116 16.67 4.19 20.02
N ASP A 117 17.59 4.33 19.06
CA ASP A 117 18.30 3.21 18.41
C ASP A 117 19.75 3.61 18.05
N PRO A 118 20.68 3.54 19.02
CA PRO A 118 22.05 3.97 18.80
C PRO A 118 22.81 3.05 17.84
N GLN A 119 22.32 1.83 17.59
CA GLN A 119 22.98 0.87 16.71
C GLN A 119 22.43 0.88 15.29
N SER A 120 21.33 1.59 15.02
CA SER A 120 20.65 1.63 13.72
C SER A 120 20.31 0.22 13.20
N LYS A 121 19.76 -0.62 14.07
CA LYS A 121 19.39 -2.03 13.79
C LYS A 121 17.91 -2.31 14.00
N VAL A 122 17.17 -1.34 14.51
CA VAL A 122 15.78 -1.52 14.90
C VAL A 122 14.87 -0.99 13.79
N GLN A 123 13.94 -1.84 13.40
CA GLN A 123 12.80 -1.45 12.58
C GLN A 123 11.63 -1.08 13.49
N ARG A 124 11.08 0.12 13.26
CA ARG A 124 9.82 0.55 13.86
C ARG A 124 8.76 0.82 12.81
N LEU A 125 7.49 0.62 13.15
CA LEU A 125 6.35 0.96 12.29
C LEU A 125 5.45 1.94 13.02
N LEU A 126 5.19 3.09 12.38
CA LEU A 126 4.27 4.12 12.88
C LEU A 126 3.00 4.13 12.02
N SER A 127 1.88 3.77 12.65
CA SER A 127 0.55 3.82 12.05
C SER A 127 -0.04 5.23 12.13
N TRP A 128 -1.00 5.55 11.27
CA TRP A 128 -1.59 6.90 11.19
C TRP A 128 -2.40 7.31 12.42
N ASN A 129 -2.96 6.31 13.14
CA ASN A 129 -3.75 6.45 14.36
C ASN A 129 -2.98 6.00 15.61
N ALA A 130 -1.67 6.18 15.61
CA ALA A 130 -0.78 5.72 16.67
C ALA A 130 -0.87 6.53 17.98
N ALA A 131 -1.41 7.75 17.95
CA ALA A 131 -1.52 8.61 19.12
C ALA A 131 -2.75 8.30 19.98
N SER A 132 -2.58 8.35 21.31
CA SER A 132 -3.66 8.21 22.28
C SER A 132 -4.68 9.34 22.15
N PRO A 133 -5.95 9.14 22.57
CA PRO A 133 -6.99 10.18 22.50
C PRO A 133 -6.63 11.47 23.26
N ASP A 134 -5.82 11.38 24.32
CA ASP A 134 -5.32 12.52 25.08
C ASP A 134 -4.05 13.16 24.50
N GLY A 135 -3.47 12.56 23.44
CA GLY A 135 -2.26 13.02 22.76
C GLY A 135 -0.94 12.77 23.51
N ARG A 136 -0.98 12.20 24.72
CA ARG A 136 0.22 12.08 25.58
C ARG A 136 1.10 10.88 25.26
N THR A 137 0.59 9.90 24.53
CA THR A 137 1.29 8.64 24.26
C THR A 137 1.16 8.26 22.80
N VAL A 138 2.22 7.67 22.25
CA VAL A 138 2.26 7.10 20.89
C VAL A 138 2.56 5.61 21.02
N ALA A 139 1.73 4.79 20.38
CA ALA A 139 1.95 3.36 20.21
C ALA A 139 2.62 3.07 18.87
N PHE A 140 3.61 2.18 18.84
CA PHE A 140 4.28 1.77 17.61
C PHE A 140 4.76 0.33 17.68
N SER A 141 5.01 -0.28 16.53
CA SER A 141 5.61 -1.62 16.45
C SER A 141 7.13 -1.54 16.45
N SER A 142 7.83 -2.46 17.12
CA SER A 142 9.30 -2.46 17.23
C SER A 142 9.89 -3.88 17.29
N ASN A 143 10.99 -4.13 16.57
CA ASN A 143 11.77 -5.36 16.69
C ASN A 143 12.99 -5.24 17.63
N ALA A 144 13.02 -4.22 18.50
CA ALA A 144 14.17 -3.95 19.36
C ALA A 144 14.52 -5.12 20.30
N ARG A 145 13.51 -5.88 20.78
CA ARG A 145 13.69 -7.03 21.67
C ARG A 145 14.25 -8.25 20.91
N ALA A 146 13.72 -8.52 19.73
CA ALA A 146 14.05 -9.68 18.91
C ALA A 146 13.89 -9.35 17.43
N THR A 147 14.92 -9.62 16.63
CA THR A 147 14.95 -9.23 15.21
C THR A 147 13.87 -9.90 14.35
N THR A 148 13.27 -10.99 14.83
CA THR A 148 12.21 -11.75 14.15
C THR A 148 10.80 -11.25 14.46
N ASP A 149 10.63 -10.48 15.53
CA ASP A 149 9.32 -10.18 16.12
C ASP A 149 9.04 -8.68 16.05
N MET A 150 7.77 -8.31 16.03
CA MET A 150 7.35 -6.92 16.19
C MET A 150 6.49 -6.83 17.43
N ASP A 151 7.03 -6.23 18.48
CA ASP A 151 6.34 -5.94 19.73
C ASP A 151 5.58 -4.62 19.63
N ILE A 152 4.57 -4.43 20.47
CA ILE A 152 3.90 -3.15 20.63
C ILE A 152 4.54 -2.37 21.76
N VAL A 153 4.97 -1.15 21.47
CA VAL A 153 5.71 -0.26 22.37
C VAL A 153 4.97 1.06 22.51
N LEU A 154 4.97 1.62 23.71
CA LEU A 154 4.46 2.94 24.03
C LEU A 154 5.60 3.89 24.34
N ALA A 155 5.54 5.11 23.83
CA ALA A 155 6.39 6.22 24.22
C ALA A 155 5.54 7.45 24.58
N ALA A 156 5.93 8.14 25.65
CA ALA A 156 5.32 9.42 25.99
C ALA A 156 5.77 10.49 25.00
N THR A 157 4.86 11.36 24.57
CA THR A 157 5.17 12.41 23.58
C THR A 157 6.11 13.47 24.12
N ALA A 158 6.11 13.70 25.43
CA ALA A 158 7.08 14.53 26.12
C ALA A 158 8.50 13.89 26.23
N GLY A 159 8.67 12.65 25.78
CA GLY A 159 9.88 11.85 25.98
C GLY A 159 9.88 11.11 27.32
N GLY A 160 11.04 10.57 27.71
CA GLY A 160 11.20 9.90 29.01
C GLY A 160 11.23 8.36 28.97
N GLY A 161 11.28 7.75 27.79
CA GLY A 161 11.54 6.32 27.60
C GLY A 161 10.43 5.54 26.91
N GLU A 162 10.73 4.28 26.59
CA GLU A 162 9.85 3.33 25.89
C GLU A 162 9.37 2.25 26.87
N ARG A 163 8.08 1.86 26.79
CA ARG A 163 7.51 0.72 27.52
C ARG A 163 6.95 -0.30 26.53
N ILE A 164 7.40 -1.55 26.61
CA ILE A 164 6.79 -2.65 25.87
C ILE A 164 5.41 -2.94 26.47
N LEU A 165 4.36 -2.83 25.66
CA LEU A 165 2.98 -3.14 26.01
C LEU A 165 2.62 -4.60 25.73
N LEU A 166 3.06 -5.12 24.57
CA LEU A 166 2.83 -6.49 24.15
C LEU A 166 4.09 -7.06 23.50
N ALA A 167 4.55 -8.20 24.00
CA ALA A 167 5.65 -8.95 23.41
C ALA A 167 5.26 -10.41 23.17
N ALA A 168 5.46 -10.90 21.96
CA ALA A 168 5.29 -12.30 21.59
C ALA A 168 6.07 -12.63 20.31
N PRO A 169 6.27 -13.91 19.95
CA PRO A 169 6.98 -14.32 18.73
C PRO A 169 6.17 -14.09 17.44
N ALA A 170 5.63 -12.90 17.25
CA ALA A 170 4.69 -12.54 16.19
C ALA A 170 5.01 -11.16 15.60
N TRP A 171 4.45 -10.88 14.43
CA TRP A 171 4.50 -9.57 13.80
C TRP A 171 3.26 -8.77 14.22
N HIS A 172 3.35 -7.99 15.30
CA HIS A 172 2.25 -7.13 15.73
C HIS A 172 2.33 -5.73 15.13
N VAL A 173 1.17 -5.22 14.73
CA VAL A 173 0.96 -3.90 14.13
C VAL A 173 -0.08 -3.15 14.95
N VAL A 174 0.18 -1.88 15.22
CA VAL A 174 -0.79 -1.01 15.89
C VAL A 174 -1.99 -0.79 14.96
N GLY A 175 -3.18 -1.14 15.44
CA GLY A 175 -4.47 -0.94 14.76
C GLY A 175 -5.24 0.30 15.22
N GLY A 176 -4.85 0.90 16.34
CA GLY A 176 -5.38 2.18 16.84
C GLY A 176 -5.97 2.12 18.25
N TRP A 177 -6.08 3.29 18.87
CA TRP A 177 -6.60 3.44 20.24
C TRP A 177 -8.12 3.38 20.28
N SER A 178 -8.64 2.74 21.34
CA SER A 178 -10.05 2.87 21.72
C SER A 178 -10.39 4.33 22.04
N PRO A 179 -11.66 4.75 21.92
CA PRO A 179 -12.06 6.13 22.19
C PRO A 179 -11.75 6.59 23.63
N GLN A 180 -11.74 5.65 24.59
CA GLN A 180 -11.44 5.93 26.00
C GLN A 180 -9.93 5.90 26.31
N GLY A 181 -9.11 5.38 25.40
CA GLY A 181 -7.65 5.29 25.58
C GLY A 181 -7.19 4.18 26.55
N ASP A 182 -8.08 3.31 27.01
CA ASP A 182 -7.78 2.21 27.93
C ASP A 182 -7.43 0.90 27.21
N ALA A 183 -7.80 0.76 25.93
CA ALA A 183 -7.46 -0.37 25.09
C ALA A 183 -6.83 0.03 23.75
N LEU A 184 -6.01 -0.85 23.19
CA LEU A 184 -5.38 -0.74 21.88
C LEU A 184 -5.81 -1.91 20.98
N LEU A 185 -6.24 -1.62 19.77
CA LEU A 185 -6.42 -2.62 18.72
C LEU A 185 -5.04 -2.97 18.14
N VAL A 186 -4.75 -4.25 18.02
CA VAL A 186 -3.49 -4.77 17.51
C VAL A 186 -3.77 -5.83 16.46
N MET A 187 -3.12 -5.73 15.31
CA MET A 187 -3.18 -6.73 14.25
C MET A 187 -1.96 -7.64 14.36
N ARG A 188 -2.17 -8.95 14.43
CA ARG A 188 -1.13 -9.97 14.31
C ARG A 188 -1.09 -10.43 12.86
N VAL A 189 0.04 -10.18 12.19
CA VAL A 189 0.22 -10.51 10.77
C VAL A 189 0.93 -11.85 10.64
N LEU A 190 0.31 -12.80 9.95
CA LEU A 190 0.92 -14.10 9.65
C LEU A 190 1.44 -14.15 8.21
N ASP A 191 0.72 -13.53 7.28
CA ASP A 191 1.09 -13.27 5.89
C ASP A 191 0.16 -12.19 5.29
N ASN A 192 0.16 -12.03 3.96
CA ASN A 192 -0.66 -11.02 3.26
C ASN A 192 -2.16 -11.34 3.25
N THR A 193 -2.58 -12.61 3.37
CA THR A 193 -4.00 -13.03 3.38
C THR A 193 -4.48 -13.47 4.75
N THR A 194 -3.58 -13.53 5.73
CA THR A 194 -3.87 -14.10 7.05
C THR A 194 -3.45 -13.12 8.14
N GLN A 195 -4.44 -12.53 8.82
CA GLN A 195 -4.22 -11.68 9.98
C GLN A 195 -5.25 -11.99 11.07
N ASP A 196 -4.89 -11.74 12.32
CA ASP A 196 -5.81 -11.80 13.47
C ASP A 196 -5.84 -10.45 14.19
N LEU A 197 -6.95 -10.14 14.85
CA LEU A 197 -7.08 -8.95 15.68
C LEU A 197 -7.06 -9.31 17.16
N LEU A 198 -6.36 -8.47 17.93
CA LEU A 198 -6.28 -8.51 19.37
C LEU A 198 -6.70 -7.15 19.93
N VAL A 199 -7.36 -7.20 21.08
CA VAL A 199 -7.55 -6.02 21.94
C VAL A 199 -6.61 -6.16 23.13
N VAL A 200 -5.77 -5.14 23.34
CA VAL A 200 -4.77 -5.10 24.40
C VAL A 200 -5.13 -4.04 25.41
N ASP A 201 -5.26 -4.43 26.67
CA ASP A 201 -5.45 -3.50 27.79
C ASP A 201 -4.18 -2.68 28.03
N VAL A 202 -4.29 -1.36 28.01
CA VAL A 202 -3.14 -0.45 28.06
C VAL A 202 -2.45 -0.48 29.43
N ALA A 203 -3.21 -0.66 30.51
CA ALA A 203 -2.66 -0.65 31.86
C ALA A 203 -1.85 -1.92 32.16
N SER A 204 -2.42 -3.08 31.88
CA SER A 204 -1.87 -4.39 32.22
C SER A 204 -1.01 -5.02 31.11
N GLY A 205 -1.22 -4.64 29.85
CA GLY A 205 -0.64 -5.33 28.69
C GLY A 205 -1.33 -6.66 28.36
N SER A 206 -2.45 -6.99 29.03
CA SER A 206 -3.21 -8.21 28.74
C SER A 206 -3.81 -8.14 27.33
N ALA A 207 -3.49 -9.13 26.50
CA ALA A 207 -4.00 -9.22 25.15
C ALA A 207 -5.07 -10.30 25.02
N ARG A 208 -6.14 -9.98 24.29
CA ARG A 208 -7.23 -10.90 24.00
C ARG A 208 -7.49 -10.92 22.50
N GLU A 209 -7.41 -12.10 21.91
CA GLU A 209 -7.80 -12.31 20.52
C GLU A 209 -9.31 -12.09 20.37
N VAL A 210 -9.71 -11.34 19.34
CA VAL A 210 -11.12 -10.99 19.09
C VAL A 210 -11.65 -11.54 17.77
N THR A 211 -10.76 -12.08 16.93
CA THR A 211 -11.09 -12.85 15.72
C THR A 211 -10.85 -14.33 15.97
N ARG A 212 -11.40 -15.18 15.08
CA ARG A 212 -11.05 -16.60 15.05
C ARG A 212 -10.03 -16.83 13.95
N HIS A 213 -8.87 -17.33 14.32
CA HIS A 213 -7.84 -17.68 13.34
C HIS A 213 -8.34 -18.67 12.27
N ARG A 214 -8.13 -18.30 11.01
CA ARG A 214 -8.29 -19.16 9.82
C ARG A 214 -7.22 -18.78 8.80
N ASP A 215 -6.59 -19.76 8.17
CA ASP A 215 -5.68 -19.50 7.05
C ASP A 215 -6.45 -18.84 5.89
N ASP A 216 -5.77 -17.96 5.15
CA ASP A 216 -6.32 -17.19 4.03
C ASP A 216 -7.60 -16.42 4.43
N THR A 217 -7.64 -15.88 5.64
CA THR A 217 -8.69 -14.97 6.09
C THR A 217 -8.07 -13.70 6.66
N GLN A 218 -8.50 -12.57 6.11
CA GLN A 218 -7.95 -11.26 6.43
C GLN A 218 -8.76 -10.58 7.52
N HIS A 219 -8.05 -9.93 8.43
CA HIS A 219 -8.64 -9.05 9.43
C HIS A 219 -7.76 -7.82 9.63
N VAL A 220 -8.21 -6.68 9.11
CA VAL A 220 -7.47 -5.41 9.19
C VAL A 220 -8.27 -4.41 10.02
N GLY A 221 -7.68 -3.94 11.11
CA GLY A 221 -8.28 -2.93 11.97
C GLY A 221 -8.34 -1.55 11.32
N ALA A 222 -9.49 -0.90 11.41
CA ALA A 222 -9.76 0.44 10.88
C ALA A 222 -10.19 1.45 11.97
N GLY A 223 -10.02 1.08 13.24
CA GLY A 223 -10.36 1.89 14.40
C GLY A 223 -11.54 1.33 15.18
N TRP A 224 -12.26 2.21 15.85
CA TRP A 224 -13.32 1.84 16.80
C TRP A 224 -14.61 2.59 16.51
N LEU A 225 -15.74 2.00 16.88
CA LEU A 225 -17.04 2.63 16.90
C LEU A 225 -17.36 3.20 18.28
N ALA A 226 -18.28 4.15 18.31
CA ALA A 226 -18.68 4.85 19.54
C ALA A 226 -19.27 3.91 20.62
N ASP A 227 -19.75 2.72 20.23
CA ASP A 227 -20.32 1.70 21.11
C ASP A 227 -19.27 0.69 21.63
N GLY A 228 -17.98 0.88 21.31
CA GLY A 228 -16.89 0.02 21.74
C GLY A 228 -16.63 -1.19 20.83
N ARG A 229 -17.36 -1.32 19.71
CA ARG A 229 -17.03 -2.30 18.68
C ARG A 229 -15.82 -1.87 17.87
N VAL A 230 -15.09 -2.85 17.33
CA VAL A 230 -13.97 -2.66 16.42
C VAL A 230 -14.50 -2.49 14.99
N LEU A 231 -14.00 -1.49 14.27
CA LEU A 231 -14.19 -1.39 12.83
C LEU A 231 -13.11 -2.23 12.15
N GLU A 232 -13.50 -3.21 11.35
CA GLU A 232 -12.56 -4.08 10.63
C GLU A 232 -12.90 -4.20 9.13
N ILE A 233 -11.87 -4.44 8.33
CA ILE A 233 -11.97 -4.94 6.97
C ILE A 233 -11.66 -6.44 7.01
N THR A 234 -12.53 -7.27 6.44
CA THR A 234 -12.35 -8.73 6.46
C THR A 234 -13.00 -9.41 5.25
N ASP A 235 -12.53 -10.60 4.90
CA ASP A 235 -13.13 -11.51 3.91
C ASP A 235 -13.65 -12.80 4.56
N GLU A 236 -13.86 -12.80 5.89
CA GLU A 236 -14.41 -13.98 6.56
C GLU A 236 -15.79 -14.32 5.98
N GLU A 237 -15.91 -15.54 5.46
CA GLU A 237 -17.13 -16.04 4.80
C GLU A 237 -17.58 -15.14 3.62
N SER A 238 -16.62 -14.53 2.92
CA SER A 238 -16.83 -13.71 1.74
C SER A 238 -15.72 -13.94 0.71
N GLU A 239 -16.01 -13.73 -0.57
CA GLU A 239 -14.98 -13.68 -1.60
C GLU A 239 -14.28 -12.32 -1.64
N HIS A 240 -14.99 -11.24 -1.33
CA HIS A 240 -14.45 -9.89 -1.32
C HIS A 240 -14.29 -9.34 0.10
N LEU A 241 -13.29 -8.49 0.28
CA LEU A 241 -13.08 -7.73 1.51
C LEU A 241 -14.26 -6.78 1.75
N TYR A 242 -14.89 -6.89 2.92
CA TYR A 242 -16.01 -6.07 3.35
C TYR A 242 -15.73 -5.38 4.68
N LEU A 243 -16.51 -4.35 5.01
CA LEU A 243 -16.38 -3.57 6.23
C LEU A 243 -17.36 -4.07 7.29
N ALA A 244 -16.88 -4.31 8.51
CA ALA A 244 -17.69 -4.82 9.61
C ALA A 244 -17.47 -4.09 10.94
N ALA A 245 -18.50 -4.13 11.77
CA ALA A 245 -18.42 -3.85 13.21
C ALA A 245 -18.29 -5.17 13.96
N LEU A 246 -17.14 -5.42 14.58
CA LEU A 246 -16.85 -6.60 15.40
C LEU A 246 -17.07 -6.25 16.88
N ASP A 247 -17.97 -6.97 17.55
CA ASP A 247 -18.02 -6.93 19.02
C ASP A 247 -16.80 -7.68 19.57
N PRO A 248 -15.86 -6.95 20.19
CA PRO A 248 -14.64 -7.58 20.65
C PRO A 248 -14.94 -8.62 21.73
N ARG A 249 -16.04 -8.56 22.49
CA ARG A 249 -16.32 -9.50 23.60
C ARG A 249 -16.89 -10.84 23.11
N SER A 250 -17.85 -10.78 22.20
CA SER A 250 -18.56 -11.96 21.71
C SER A 250 -17.97 -12.54 20.42
N GLY A 251 -17.20 -11.75 19.66
CA GLY A 251 -16.75 -12.09 18.31
C GLY A 251 -17.86 -11.94 17.26
N ALA A 252 -19.05 -11.45 17.62
CA ALA A 252 -20.15 -11.23 16.69
C ALA A 252 -19.85 -10.06 15.74
N ARG A 253 -20.26 -10.19 14.48
CA ARG A 253 -20.03 -9.17 13.44
C ARG A 253 -21.31 -8.68 12.82
N GLU A 254 -21.39 -7.37 12.62
CA GLU A 254 -22.38 -6.70 11.78
C GLU A 254 -21.69 -6.19 10.52
N ARG A 255 -22.19 -6.54 9.34
CA ARG A 255 -21.69 -6.01 8.07
C ARG A 255 -22.16 -4.55 7.91
N ILE A 256 -21.21 -3.62 7.76
CA ILE A 256 -21.48 -2.20 7.52
C ILE A 256 -21.64 -1.94 6.02
N ASP A 257 -20.72 -2.48 5.21
CA ASP A 257 -20.76 -2.41 3.75
C ASP A 257 -20.06 -3.64 3.16
N ALA A 258 -20.61 -4.21 2.09
CA ALA A 258 -20.12 -5.43 1.44
C ALA A 258 -20.37 -5.35 -0.08
N PRO A 259 -19.60 -4.53 -0.81
CA PRO A 259 -19.71 -4.43 -2.25
C PRO A 259 -19.20 -5.70 -2.94
N GLU A 260 -19.47 -5.84 -4.24
CA GLU A 260 -18.91 -6.92 -5.10
C GLU A 260 -17.41 -6.73 -5.41
N TRP A 261 -16.72 -5.94 -4.60
CA TRP A 261 -15.36 -5.46 -4.79
C TRP A 261 -14.68 -5.31 -3.44
N ASP A 262 -13.36 -5.27 -3.42
CA ASP A 262 -12.62 -5.21 -2.15
C ASP A 262 -12.68 -3.81 -1.53
N ILE A 263 -13.06 -3.74 -0.26
CA ILE A 263 -12.78 -2.57 0.59
C ILE A 263 -11.32 -2.66 1.05
N GLU A 264 -10.48 -1.69 0.65
CA GLU A 264 -9.02 -1.77 0.86
C GLU A 264 -8.52 -0.85 1.97
N LEU A 265 -9.26 0.23 2.27
CA LEU A 265 -8.91 1.23 3.27
C LEU A 265 -10.14 1.64 4.05
N ALA A 266 -9.98 1.85 5.34
CA ALA A 266 -11.02 2.40 6.19
C ALA A 266 -10.42 3.14 7.39
N ALA A 267 -11.18 4.11 7.91
CA ALA A 267 -10.84 4.87 9.10
C ALA A 267 -12.11 5.25 9.87
N SER A 268 -11.99 5.32 11.19
CA SER A 268 -13.02 5.85 12.10
C SER A 268 -12.51 7.12 12.80
N SER A 269 -13.41 8.05 13.12
CA SER A 269 -13.11 9.23 13.95
C SER A 269 -12.74 8.80 15.37
N ALA A 270 -12.08 9.68 16.12
CA ALA A 270 -11.61 9.36 17.48
C ALA A 270 -12.76 8.99 18.44
N ASP A 271 -13.94 9.58 18.23
CA ASP A 271 -15.17 9.28 18.98
C ASP A 271 -15.99 8.11 18.39
N GLY A 272 -15.54 7.53 17.27
CA GLY A 272 -16.17 6.41 16.59
C GLY A 272 -17.52 6.71 15.94
N ARG A 273 -17.87 7.98 15.69
CA ARG A 273 -19.17 8.38 15.10
C ARG A 273 -19.17 8.54 13.59
N VAL A 274 -18.02 8.78 12.98
CA VAL A 274 -17.87 8.93 11.53
C VAL A 274 -16.91 7.86 11.02
N GLN A 275 -17.28 7.21 9.92
CA GLN A 275 -16.44 6.22 9.25
C GLN A 275 -16.28 6.59 7.78
N ILE A 276 -15.11 6.31 7.22
CA ILE A 276 -14.84 6.45 5.78
C ILE A 276 -14.06 5.23 5.29
N TRP A 277 -14.34 4.79 4.07
CA TRP A 277 -13.65 3.67 3.43
C TRP A 277 -13.52 3.87 1.92
N SER A 278 -12.60 3.11 1.32
CA SER A 278 -12.37 3.06 -0.13
C SER A 278 -12.72 1.68 -0.66
N VAL A 279 -13.56 1.63 -1.69
CA VAL A 279 -13.87 0.44 -2.49
C VAL A 279 -13.00 0.43 -3.74
N ASN A 280 -12.31 -0.69 -4.01
CA ASN A 280 -11.54 -0.92 -5.24
C ASN A 280 -12.37 -1.68 -6.27
N ALA A 281 -13.05 -0.95 -7.13
CA ALA A 281 -13.78 -1.50 -8.26
C ALA A 281 -12.87 -1.58 -9.49
N ASP A 282 -12.36 -2.77 -9.77
CA ASP A 282 -11.63 -3.07 -11.00
C ASP A 282 -10.38 -2.19 -11.24
N GLY A 283 -9.70 -1.86 -10.15
CA GLY A 283 -8.53 -0.97 -10.14
C GLY A 283 -8.86 0.50 -9.95
N TYR A 284 -10.13 0.92 -9.96
CA TYR A 284 -10.58 2.28 -9.67
C TYR A 284 -11.18 2.38 -8.26
N SER A 285 -11.10 3.54 -7.63
CA SER A 285 -11.56 3.77 -6.27
C SER A 285 -12.81 4.62 -6.19
N LYS A 286 -13.72 4.20 -5.31
CA LYS A 286 -14.82 5.00 -4.80
C LYS A 286 -14.62 5.22 -3.31
N LEU A 287 -14.80 6.46 -2.83
CA LEU A 287 -14.88 6.73 -1.40
C LEU A 287 -16.32 6.62 -0.94
N CYS A 288 -16.51 5.94 0.18
CA CYS A 288 -17.79 5.82 0.86
C CYS A 288 -17.61 6.29 2.31
N TRP A 289 -18.58 7.01 2.87
CA TRP A 289 -18.51 7.42 4.27
C TRP A 289 -19.88 7.41 4.93
N ARG A 290 -19.87 7.07 6.23
CA ARG A 290 -21.05 7.03 7.09
C ARG A 290 -20.96 8.15 8.12
N ARG A 291 -21.99 8.99 8.14
CA ARG A 291 -22.17 10.05 9.13
C ARG A 291 -23.65 10.16 9.49
N ASP A 292 -23.97 10.21 10.78
CA ASP A 292 -25.34 10.29 11.29
C ASP A 292 -26.24 9.17 10.74
N GLY A 293 -25.69 7.95 10.62
CA GLY A 293 -26.36 6.78 10.06
C GLY A 293 -26.56 6.79 8.54
N ARG A 294 -26.16 7.85 7.84
CA ARG A 294 -26.30 7.96 6.38
C ARG A 294 -24.98 7.64 5.69
N VAL A 295 -25.04 6.77 4.69
CA VAL A 295 -23.91 6.48 3.80
C VAL A 295 -23.97 7.40 2.58
N ARG A 296 -22.82 7.95 2.20
CA ARG A 296 -22.62 8.75 0.99
C ARG A 296 -21.43 8.21 0.22
N GLU A 297 -21.38 8.49 -1.07
CA GLU A 297 -20.33 8.05 -1.96
C GLU A 297 -19.77 9.18 -2.82
N HIS A 298 -18.50 9.03 -3.23
CA HIS A 298 -17.80 9.91 -4.15
C HIS A 298 -16.88 9.07 -5.04
N ASP A 299 -17.16 9.05 -6.34
CA ASP A 299 -16.30 8.40 -7.33
C ASP A 299 -15.06 9.25 -7.59
N LEU A 300 -13.88 8.70 -7.32
CA LEU A 300 -12.63 9.41 -7.51
C LEU A 300 -12.18 9.42 -8.98
N ARG A 301 -12.72 8.56 -9.85
CA ARG A 301 -12.24 8.36 -11.22
C ARG A 301 -10.71 8.20 -11.25
N GLY A 302 -10.19 7.36 -10.37
CA GLY A 302 -8.75 7.20 -10.11
C GLY A 302 -8.53 6.24 -8.95
N VAL A 303 -7.31 6.16 -8.46
CA VAL A 303 -6.91 5.26 -7.37
C VAL A 303 -6.84 6.05 -6.07
N CYS A 304 -7.56 5.61 -5.04
CA CYS A 304 -7.32 6.04 -3.68
C CYS A 304 -6.10 5.29 -3.19
N ASN A 305 -4.94 5.96 -3.24
CA ASN A 305 -3.75 5.39 -2.67
C ASN A 305 -3.87 5.46 -1.15
N ASP A 306 -3.94 6.60 -0.47
CA ASP A 306 -3.97 6.72 1.00
C ASP A 306 -5.29 7.35 1.49
N LEU A 307 -5.70 7.08 2.74
CA LEU A 307 -6.96 7.56 3.30
C LEU A 307 -6.88 7.69 4.83
N ILE A 308 -7.15 8.88 5.35
CA ILE A 308 -7.25 9.17 6.79
C ILE A 308 -8.47 10.04 7.10
N LEU A 309 -8.91 10.03 8.35
CA LEU A 309 -10.03 10.82 8.86
C LEU A 309 -9.55 11.71 10.02
N SER A 310 -10.04 12.94 10.10
CA SER A 310 -9.77 13.83 11.23
C SER A 310 -10.33 13.25 12.53
N SER A 311 -9.72 13.61 13.66
CA SER A 311 -10.14 13.16 15.00
C SER A 311 -11.63 13.43 15.27
N ASP A 312 -12.12 14.61 14.85
CA ASP A 312 -13.52 15.04 14.97
C ASP A 312 -14.45 14.50 13.86
N GLY A 313 -13.91 13.73 12.92
CA GLY A 313 -14.65 13.18 11.78
C GLY A 313 -15.17 14.23 10.79
N SER A 314 -14.78 15.50 10.89
CA SER A 314 -15.26 16.57 10.01
C SER A 314 -14.68 16.49 8.60
N HIS A 315 -13.44 16.00 8.44
CA HIS A 315 -12.76 15.96 7.16
C HIS A 315 -11.95 14.68 6.98
N ALA A 316 -11.99 14.13 5.77
CA ALA A 316 -11.05 13.10 5.34
C ALA A 316 -9.97 13.70 4.45
N ALA A 317 -8.77 13.13 4.49
CA ALA A 317 -7.71 13.41 3.53
C ALA A 317 -7.32 12.11 2.81
N PHE A 318 -7.07 12.20 1.52
CA PHE A 318 -6.76 11.04 0.69
C PHE A 318 -5.72 11.35 -0.38
N VAL A 319 -4.90 10.37 -0.75
CA VAL A 319 -4.03 10.46 -1.92
C VAL A 319 -4.77 9.88 -3.13
N ARG A 320 -4.92 10.67 -4.19
CA ARG A 320 -5.48 10.24 -5.47
C ARG A 320 -4.38 10.11 -6.52
N LEU A 321 -4.40 9.00 -7.24
CA LEU A 321 -3.59 8.78 -8.45
C LEU A 321 -4.52 8.63 -9.66
N GLY A 322 -4.06 9.01 -10.84
CA GLY A 322 -4.73 8.70 -12.09
C GLY A 322 -3.73 8.45 -13.21
N ALA A 323 -4.13 7.81 -14.30
CA ALA A 323 -3.23 7.57 -15.44
C ALA A 323 -2.75 8.88 -16.09
N ARG A 324 -3.57 9.95 -16.01
CA ARG A 324 -3.30 11.28 -16.58
C ARG A 324 -3.15 12.39 -15.57
N ASP A 325 -3.32 12.06 -14.30
CA ASP A 325 -3.20 12.97 -13.18
C ASP A 325 -1.99 12.57 -12.33
N PRO A 326 -1.11 13.51 -11.98
CA PRO A 326 -0.06 13.23 -11.01
C PRO A 326 -0.66 12.90 -9.63
N TRP A 327 0.18 12.44 -8.71
CA TRP A 327 -0.18 12.29 -7.31
C TRP A 327 -0.83 13.58 -6.77
N GLN A 328 -2.01 13.44 -6.20
CA GLN A 328 -2.79 14.53 -5.63
C GLN A 328 -3.13 14.18 -4.18
N ILE A 329 -3.19 15.19 -3.33
CA ILE A 329 -3.82 15.05 -2.01
C ILE A 329 -5.14 15.81 -2.05
N GLY A 330 -6.22 15.07 -1.87
CA GLY A 330 -7.58 15.59 -1.75
C GLY A 330 -8.01 15.69 -0.30
N VAL A 331 -8.95 16.60 -0.04
CA VAL A 331 -9.68 16.70 1.23
C VAL A 331 -11.17 16.68 0.94
N LEU A 332 -11.92 15.92 1.72
CA LEU A 332 -13.37 15.79 1.67
C LEU A 332 -14.00 16.28 2.98
N ASP A 333 -14.98 17.19 2.92
CA ASP A 333 -15.85 17.55 4.05
C ASP A 333 -16.92 16.46 4.20
N THR A 334 -16.96 15.77 5.35
CA THR A 334 -17.84 14.61 5.53
C THR A 334 -19.30 14.97 5.70
N ARG A 335 -19.62 16.24 5.98
CA ARG A 335 -20.99 16.73 6.14
C ARG A 335 -21.57 17.15 4.80
N THR A 336 -20.82 17.88 3.98
CA THR A 336 -21.28 18.37 2.67
C THR A 336 -21.04 17.36 1.55
N GLY A 337 -19.97 16.55 1.67
CA GLY A 337 -19.47 15.67 0.59
C GLY A 337 -18.63 16.41 -0.45
N GLU A 338 -18.32 17.69 -0.22
CA GLU A 338 -17.45 18.46 -1.11
C GLU A 338 -16.01 17.95 -0.98
N ALA A 339 -15.42 17.59 -2.12
CA ALA A 339 -14.03 17.16 -2.22
C ALA A 339 -13.23 18.13 -3.09
N ARG A 340 -12.00 18.45 -2.67
CA ARG A 340 -11.07 19.29 -3.44
C ARG A 340 -9.64 18.80 -3.36
N THR A 341 -8.86 19.04 -4.40
CA THR A 341 -7.40 18.86 -4.38
C THR A 341 -6.74 20.03 -3.65
N VAL A 342 -5.85 19.71 -2.70
CA VAL A 342 -5.08 20.66 -1.89
C VAL A 342 -3.63 20.72 -2.36
N VAL A 343 -3.04 19.58 -2.66
CA VAL A 343 -1.65 19.45 -3.13
C VAL A 343 -1.63 18.61 -4.40
N THR A 344 -0.78 18.98 -5.36
CA THR A 344 -0.54 18.21 -6.57
C THR A 344 0.95 18.13 -6.84
N THR A 345 1.46 16.96 -7.20
CA THR A 345 2.81 16.81 -7.73
C THR A 345 2.94 17.64 -9.02
N THR A 346 4.03 18.37 -9.14
CA THR A 346 4.37 19.14 -10.34
C THR A 346 5.01 18.25 -11.41
N ARG A 347 4.64 18.48 -12.67
CA ARG A 347 5.12 17.73 -13.85
C ARG A 347 5.43 18.68 -15.02
N ALA A 348 6.32 18.27 -15.93
CA ALA A 348 6.66 19.08 -17.11
C ALA A 348 5.88 18.70 -18.39
N VAL A 349 4.94 17.75 -18.28
CA VAL A 349 4.10 17.25 -19.37
C VAL A 349 2.65 17.63 -19.13
N THR A 350 1.87 17.88 -20.19
CA THR A 350 0.45 18.27 -20.12
C THR A 350 -0.48 17.05 -20.03
N PRO A 351 -1.68 17.14 -19.43
CA PRO A 351 -2.59 15.99 -19.31
C PRO A 351 -2.99 15.37 -20.66
N GLU A 352 -2.94 16.14 -21.74
CA GLU A 352 -3.29 15.73 -23.10
C GLU A 352 -2.20 14.87 -23.77
N GLU A 353 -0.99 14.87 -23.20
CA GLU A 353 0.13 14.02 -23.61
C GLU A 353 0.12 12.65 -22.93
N LEU A 354 -0.69 12.47 -21.89
CA LEU A 354 -0.83 11.23 -21.14
C LEU A 354 -2.02 10.42 -21.65
N VAL A 355 -2.06 9.13 -21.32
CA VAL A 355 -3.00 8.16 -21.88
C VAL A 355 -3.76 7.45 -20.76
N ASP A 356 -5.08 7.38 -20.89
CA ASP A 356 -5.90 6.47 -20.09
C ASP A 356 -5.82 5.06 -20.69
N PRO A 357 -5.71 4.00 -19.88
CA PRO A 357 -5.72 2.63 -20.38
C PRO A 357 -7.12 2.15 -20.74
N ASP A 358 -7.18 1.19 -21.66
CA ASP A 358 -8.36 0.33 -21.82
C ASP A 358 -8.24 -0.85 -20.86
N LEU A 359 -9.24 -1.08 -20.00
CA LEU A 359 -9.32 -2.31 -19.22
C LEU A 359 -9.96 -3.41 -20.08
N VAL A 360 -9.19 -4.46 -20.39
CA VAL A 360 -9.63 -5.61 -21.17
C VAL A 360 -9.56 -6.88 -20.32
N ARG A 361 -10.40 -7.87 -20.62
CA ARG A 361 -10.31 -9.22 -20.04
C ARG A 361 -9.77 -10.18 -21.10
N ILE A 362 -8.55 -10.64 -20.92
CA ILE A 362 -7.91 -11.59 -21.84
C ILE A 362 -8.29 -13.01 -21.42
N PRO A 363 -8.79 -13.88 -22.33
CA PRO A 363 -9.07 -15.27 -21.98
C PRO A 363 -7.81 -16.00 -21.48
N GLY A 364 -7.87 -16.51 -20.25
CA GLY A 364 -6.87 -17.38 -19.65
C GLY A 364 -7.43 -18.77 -19.35
N PRO A 365 -6.56 -19.76 -19.06
CA PRO A 365 -6.98 -21.14 -18.77
C PRO A 365 -7.79 -21.26 -17.47
N ASP A 366 -7.53 -20.40 -16.49
CA ASP A 366 -8.16 -20.40 -15.17
C ASP A 366 -9.20 -19.27 -15.01
N GLY A 367 -9.53 -18.58 -16.11
CA GLY A 367 -10.50 -17.48 -16.14
C GLY A 367 -10.01 -16.26 -16.93
N PRO A 368 -10.87 -15.24 -17.13
CA PRO A 368 -10.48 -14.02 -17.83
C PRO A 368 -9.53 -13.15 -17.00
N ILE A 369 -8.37 -12.80 -17.56
CA ILE A 369 -7.30 -12.04 -16.92
C ILE A 369 -7.50 -10.53 -17.17
N PRO A 370 -7.73 -9.71 -16.13
CA PRO A 370 -7.78 -8.26 -16.24
C PRO A 370 -6.46 -7.67 -16.71
N CYS A 371 -6.48 -6.85 -17.75
CA CYS A 371 -5.29 -6.17 -18.26
C CYS A 371 -5.59 -4.72 -18.58
N PHE A 372 -4.77 -3.81 -18.07
CA PHE A 372 -4.74 -2.42 -18.56
C PHE A 372 -3.87 -2.37 -19.81
N VAL A 373 -4.45 -1.94 -20.93
CA VAL A 373 -3.75 -1.79 -22.20
C VAL A 373 -3.60 -0.30 -22.50
N TYR A 374 -2.37 0.18 -22.49
CA TYR A 374 -2.05 1.55 -22.83
C TYR A 374 -1.57 1.63 -24.28
N ARG A 375 -2.28 2.41 -25.09
CA ARG A 375 -1.93 2.65 -26.49
C ARG A 375 -1.31 4.03 -26.66
N PRO A 376 -0.10 4.14 -27.22
CA PRO A 376 0.52 5.44 -27.46
C PRO A 376 -0.32 6.28 -28.43
N ARG A 377 -0.55 7.57 -28.12
CA ARG A 377 -1.37 8.45 -28.97
C ARG A 377 -0.79 8.68 -30.37
N ARG A 378 0.52 8.53 -30.51
CA ARG A 378 1.29 8.86 -31.73
C ARG A 378 2.13 7.66 -32.17
N ALA A 379 1.49 6.55 -32.48
CA ALA A 379 2.15 5.42 -33.14
C ALA A 379 1.27 4.88 -34.27
N SER A 380 1.92 4.43 -35.34
CA SER A 380 1.31 3.61 -36.38
C SER A 380 1.42 2.15 -35.99
N ALA A 381 0.35 1.38 -36.16
CA ALA A 381 0.41 -0.08 -36.08
C ALA A 381 1.24 -0.66 -37.26
N PRO A 382 1.91 -1.81 -37.07
CA PRO A 382 2.11 -2.50 -35.80
C PRO A 382 3.16 -1.79 -34.92
N MET A 383 2.85 -1.61 -33.64
CA MET A 383 3.71 -0.90 -32.69
C MET A 383 4.46 -1.88 -31.76
N PRO A 384 5.69 -1.56 -31.32
CA PRO A 384 6.34 -2.34 -30.27
C PRO A 384 5.49 -2.33 -29.01
N ALA A 385 5.51 -3.42 -28.25
CA ALA A 385 4.70 -3.57 -27.05
C ALA A 385 5.49 -4.22 -25.90
N VAL A 386 5.11 -3.86 -24.68
CA VAL A 386 5.79 -4.32 -23.46
C VAL A 386 4.77 -4.93 -22.51
N LEU A 387 5.05 -6.14 -22.04
CA LEU A 387 4.33 -6.76 -20.94
C LEU A 387 4.90 -6.24 -19.61
N VAL A 388 4.04 -5.76 -18.72
CA VAL A 388 4.44 -5.14 -17.44
C VAL A 388 3.77 -5.85 -16.26
N PRO A 389 4.29 -7.01 -15.81
CA PRO A 389 3.80 -7.66 -14.59
C PRO A 389 4.13 -6.81 -13.35
N HIS A 390 3.16 -6.66 -12.44
CA HIS A 390 3.35 -5.90 -11.22
C HIS A 390 4.22 -6.63 -10.17
N GLY A 391 4.77 -5.86 -9.24
CA GLY A 391 5.49 -6.35 -8.05
C GLY A 391 4.61 -6.44 -6.81
N GLY A 392 5.18 -7.02 -5.74
CA GLY A 392 4.44 -7.53 -4.58
C GLY A 392 3.63 -8.74 -5.03
N PRO A 393 3.91 -9.98 -4.59
CA PRO A 393 3.26 -11.15 -5.19
C PRO A 393 1.75 -10.98 -5.26
N GLU A 394 1.17 -10.33 -4.24
CA GLU A 394 -0.22 -9.92 -4.18
C GLU A 394 -0.40 -8.38 -4.25
N GLY A 395 0.18 -7.76 -5.27
CA GLY A 395 -0.08 -6.37 -5.65
C GLY A 395 -1.26 -6.27 -6.63
N GLN A 396 -1.50 -5.08 -7.16
CA GLN A 396 -2.44 -4.88 -8.26
C GLN A 396 -1.92 -3.78 -9.19
N SER A 397 -1.91 -4.05 -10.48
CA SER A 397 -1.81 -3.04 -11.53
C SER A 397 -3.08 -2.20 -11.53
N ARG A 398 -2.94 -0.88 -11.38
CA ARG A 398 -4.04 0.09 -11.33
C ARG A 398 -3.74 1.26 -12.28
N PRO A 399 -4.76 2.03 -12.72
CA PRO A 399 -4.59 3.13 -13.67
C PRO A 399 -3.99 4.36 -12.98
N ALA A 400 -2.70 4.27 -12.66
CA ALA A 400 -1.91 5.33 -12.05
C ALA A 400 -0.76 5.74 -12.97
N LEU A 401 -0.38 7.02 -12.92
CA LEU A 401 0.74 7.54 -13.67
C LEU A 401 2.04 6.91 -13.14
N VAL A 402 2.68 6.08 -13.95
CA VAL A 402 4.03 5.56 -13.68
C VAL A 402 5.02 6.23 -14.65
N PRO A 403 6.06 6.95 -14.17
CA PRO A 403 6.89 7.77 -15.07
C PRO A 403 7.61 6.98 -16.16
N VAL A 404 8.07 5.76 -15.87
CA VAL A 404 8.74 4.92 -16.87
C VAL A 404 7.77 4.45 -17.95
N ASP A 405 6.57 4.01 -17.55
CA ASP A 405 5.46 3.62 -18.44
C ASP A 405 5.09 4.76 -19.39
N MET A 406 4.90 5.97 -18.85
CA MET A 406 4.59 7.15 -19.66
C MET A 406 5.71 7.49 -20.65
N ALA A 407 6.97 7.33 -20.24
CA ALA A 407 8.11 7.56 -21.11
C ALA A 407 8.22 6.54 -22.26
N LEU A 408 7.76 5.29 -22.05
CA LEU A 408 7.65 4.27 -23.10
C LEU A 408 6.51 4.60 -24.06
N LEU A 409 5.33 4.98 -23.54
CA LEU A 409 4.17 5.39 -24.35
C LEU A 409 4.50 6.58 -25.25
N GLN A 410 5.24 7.56 -24.73
CA GLN A 410 5.69 8.69 -25.55
C GLN A 410 6.67 8.32 -26.67
N ARG A 411 7.35 7.18 -26.56
CA ARG A 411 8.23 6.62 -27.60
C ARG A 411 7.48 5.75 -28.59
N GLY A 412 6.16 5.71 -28.53
CA GLY A 412 5.34 4.88 -29.42
C GLY A 412 5.35 3.40 -29.05
N ILE A 413 5.66 3.07 -27.79
CA ILE A 413 5.68 1.70 -27.27
C ILE A 413 4.40 1.48 -26.46
N ALA A 414 3.60 0.49 -26.84
CA ALA A 414 2.39 0.11 -26.10
C ALA A 414 2.73 -0.69 -24.84
N LEU A 415 1.83 -0.65 -23.85
CA LEU A 415 1.97 -1.42 -22.61
C LEU A 415 0.76 -2.33 -22.41
N VAL A 416 1.02 -3.55 -21.99
CA VAL A 416 0.01 -4.51 -21.52
C VAL A 416 0.35 -4.84 -20.08
N VAL A 417 -0.51 -4.43 -19.17
CA VAL A 417 -0.25 -4.43 -17.73
C VAL A 417 -1.29 -5.34 -17.07
N PRO A 418 -0.97 -6.64 -16.92
CA PRO A 418 -1.91 -7.62 -16.38
C PRO A 418 -2.07 -7.49 -14.86
N ASN A 419 -3.24 -7.92 -14.39
CA ASN A 419 -3.47 -8.41 -13.04
C ASN A 419 -3.63 -9.92 -13.14
N ILE A 420 -2.52 -10.63 -12.99
CA ILE A 420 -2.45 -12.09 -13.01
C ILE A 420 -3.13 -12.68 -11.76
N HIS A 421 -3.47 -13.96 -11.75
CA HIS A 421 -3.78 -14.70 -10.54
C HIS A 421 -2.69 -14.41 -9.50
N GLY A 422 -3.11 -14.12 -8.27
CA GLY A 422 -2.27 -13.52 -7.25
C GLY A 422 -2.60 -12.05 -6.96
N SER A 423 -3.10 -11.29 -7.93
CA SER A 423 -3.40 -9.87 -7.73
C SER A 423 -4.52 -9.63 -6.71
N THR A 424 -4.44 -8.52 -5.98
CA THR A 424 -5.53 -8.06 -5.10
C THR A 424 -6.64 -7.38 -5.90
N GLY A 425 -7.81 -7.16 -5.28
CA GLY A 425 -8.94 -6.45 -5.87
C GLY A 425 -9.91 -7.33 -6.67
N TYR A 426 -9.63 -8.63 -6.77
CA TYR A 426 -10.45 -9.62 -7.52
C TYR A 426 -10.96 -10.75 -6.62
N GLY A 427 -10.94 -10.53 -5.31
CA GLY A 427 -11.38 -11.49 -4.31
C GLY A 427 -10.32 -12.49 -3.87
N ARG A 428 -10.59 -13.16 -2.75
CA ARG A 428 -9.67 -14.06 -2.05
C ARG A 428 -9.22 -15.22 -2.93
N ALA A 429 -10.13 -15.87 -3.66
CA ALA A 429 -9.76 -17.00 -4.51
C ALA A 429 -8.73 -16.61 -5.59
N TRP A 430 -8.87 -15.42 -6.20
CA TRP A 430 -7.92 -14.91 -7.17
C TRP A 430 -6.58 -14.55 -6.52
N GLN A 431 -6.61 -13.87 -5.37
CA GLN A 431 -5.42 -13.45 -4.64
C GLN A 431 -4.60 -14.65 -4.13
N ALA A 432 -5.23 -15.60 -3.43
CA ALA A 432 -4.52 -16.71 -2.79
C ALA A 432 -4.04 -17.78 -3.80
N ALA A 433 -4.44 -17.69 -5.08
CA ALA A 433 -4.14 -18.70 -6.09
C ALA A 433 -2.64 -18.92 -6.34
N ILE A 434 -1.79 -17.93 -6.07
CA ILE A 434 -0.32 -18.07 -6.20
C ILE A 434 0.35 -18.66 -4.97
N HIS A 435 -0.37 -18.85 -3.86
CA HIS A 435 0.22 -19.40 -2.64
C HIS A 435 0.78 -20.79 -2.89
N LYS A 436 2.09 -20.91 -2.69
CA LYS A 436 2.92 -22.11 -2.92
C LYS A 436 2.97 -22.58 -4.39
N ASP A 437 2.55 -21.72 -5.34
CA ASP A 437 2.55 -22.00 -6.78
C ASP A 437 3.11 -20.83 -7.64
N TRP A 438 4.14 -20.12 -7.14
CA TRP A 438 4.90 -19.15 -7.95
C TRP A 438 5.56 -19.86 -9.15
N GLY A 439 5.50 -19.25 -10.34
CA GLY A 439 5.93 -19.87 -11.60
C GLY A 439 4.98 -21.00 -12.07
N GLY A 440 3.77 -21.03 -11.53
CA GLY A 440 2.70 -21.97 -11.83
C GLY A 440 1.53 -21.26 -12.49
N ILE A 441 0.48 -20.92 -11.72
CA ILE A 441 -0.70 -20.24 -12.24
C ILE A 441 -0.40 -18.87 -12.87
N ASP A 442 0.48 -18.10 -12.25
CA ASP A 442 0.96 -16.82 -12.77
C ASP A 442 1.65 -16.97 -14.14
N LEU A 443 2.47 -18.00 -14.33
CA LEU A 443 3.10 -18.30 -15.63
C LEU A 443 2.06 -18.69 -16.69
N ARG A 444 0.97 -19.38 -16.31
CA ARG A 444 -0.12 -19.70 -17.24
C ARG A 444 -0.82 -18.43 -17.73
N ASP A 445 -1.05 -17.48 -16.84
CA ASP A 445 -1.61 -16.17 -17.20
C ASP A 445 -0.67 -15.38 -18.09
N LEU A 446 0.61 -15.29 -17.73
CA LEU A 446 1.63 -14.59 -18.52
C LEU A 446 1.72 -15.17 -19.94
N ARG A 447 1.65 -16.50 -20.09
CA ARG A 447 1.59 -17.16 -21.39
C ARG A 447 0.34 -16.76 -22.18
N ALA A 448 -0.84 -16.79 -21.56
CA ALA A 448 -2.10 -16.43 -22.21
C ALA A 448 -2.11 -14.96 -22.68
N VAL A 449 -1.68 -14.04 -21.82
CA VAL A 449 -1.55 -12.60 -22.17
C VAL A 449 -0.56 -12.40 -23.30
N THR A 450 0.57 -13.11 -23.27
CA THR A 450 1.60 -13.00 -24.30
C THR A 450 1.13 -13.55 -25.65
N GLU A 451 0.46 -14.69 -25.68
CA GLU A 451 -0.14 -15.23 -26.91
C GLU A 451 -1.23 -14.31 -27.46
N TRP A 452 -2.04 -13.72 -26.59
CA TRP A 452 -2.96 -12.66 -26.99
C TRP A 452 -2.20 -11.50 -27.64
N MET A 453 -1.13 -10.99 -27.03
CA MET A 453 -0.30 -9.93 -27.61
C MET A 453 0.25 -10.29 -29.00
N ARG A 454 0.70 -11.53 -29.22
CA ARG A 454 1.23 -11.99 -30.52
C ARG A 454 0.15 -12.09 -31.60
N ALA A 455 -1.09 -12.38 -31.22
CA ALA A 455 -2.22 -12.47 -32.14
C ALA A 455 -2.80 -11.10 -32.53
N ARG A 456 -2.40 -10.02 -31.85
CA ARG A 456 -2.91 -8.66 -32.08
C ARG A 456 -2.24 -8.01 -33.30
N PRO A 457 -3.01 -7.57 -34.32
CA PRO A 457 -2.43 -6.91 -35.50
C PRO A 457 -1.92 -5.49 -35.20
N ASP A 458 -2.32 -4.89 -34.08
CA ASP A 458 -1.82 -3.59 -33.62
C ASP A 458 -0.42 -3.69 -32.98
N PHE A 459 0.04 -4.88 -32.59
CA PHE A 459 1.37 -5.09 -32.01
C PHE A 459 2.34 -5.75 -33.00
N ASP A 460 3.59 -5.33 -32.92
CA ASP A 460 4.67 -5.92 -33.70
C ASP A 460 5.23 -7.14 -32.97
N ARG A 461 4.93 -8.33 -33.49
CA ARG A 461 5.34 -9.62 -32.92
C ARG A 461 6.87 -9.79 -32.77
N ASP A 462 7.66 -9.07 -33.57
CA ASP A 462 9.13 -9.17 -33.55
C ASP A 462 9.74 -8.11 -32.61
N ARG A 463 8.91 -7.25 -32.00
CA ARG A 463 9.30 -6.18 -31.08
C ARG A 463 8.49 -6.20 -29.79
N LEU A 464 8.40 -7.38 -29.17
CA LEU A 464 7.84 -7.56 -27.83
C LEU A 464 8.94 -7.55 -26.76
N ALA A 465 8.64 -6.94 -25.61
CA ALA A 465 9.53 -6.95 -24.45
C ALA A 465 8.74 -7.16 -23.14
N VAL A 466 9.45 -7.44 -22.06
CA VAL A 466 8.87 -7.60 -20.72
C VAL A 466 9.72 -6.88 -19.67
N TYR A 467 9.10 -6.17 -18.72
CA TYR A 467 9.82 -5.68 -17.54
C TYR A 467 8.93 -5.64 -16.31
N GLY A 468 9.54 -5.83 -15.15
CA GLY A 468 8.86 -5.75 -13.88
C GLY A 468 9.86 -5.70 -12.73
N GLY A 469 9.36 -5.29 -11.56
CA GLY A 469 10.16 -5.20 -10.34
C GLY A 469 9.73 -6.20 -9.28
N SER A 470 10.67 -6.72 -8.49
CA SER A 470 10.40 -7.62 -7.36
C SER A 470 9.70 -8.89 -7.85
N TYR A 471 8.46 -9.18 -7.44
CA TYR A 471 7.69 -10.27 -8.03
C TYR A 471 7.50 -10.12 -9.54
N GLY A 472 7.32 -8.89 -10.04
CA GLY A 472 7.30 -8.61 -11.47
C GLY A 472 8.66 -8.88 -12.15
N GLY A 473 9.75 -8.80 -11.40
CA GLY A 473 11.08 -9.20 -11.85
C GLY A 473 11.22 -10.72 -11.93
N PHE A 474 10.72 -11.46 -10.91
CA PHE A 474 10.57 -12.92 -10.98
C PHE A 474 9.72 -13.35 -12.18
N ALA A 475 8.58 -12.69 -12.42
CA ALA A 475 7.72 -12.92 -13.58
C ALA A 475 8.44 -12.60 -14.90
N THR A 476 9.23 -11.53 -14.94
CA THR A 476 10.05 -11.15 -16.10
C THR A 476 11.08 -12.24 -16.42
N LEU A 477 11.82 -12.71 -15.41
CA LEU A 477 12.80 -13.79 -15.56
C LEU A 477 12.12 -15.10 -15.98
N THR A 478 10.98 -15.42 -15.36
CA THR A 478 10.15 -16.58 -15.73
C THR A 478 9.70 -16.50 -17.19
N CYS A 479 9.23 -15.34 -17.65
CA CYS A 479 8.86 -15.13 -19.05
C CYS A 479 10.03 -15.39 -20.00
N VAL A 480 11.24 -14.87 -19.74
CA VAL A 480 12.35 -15.03 -20.69
C VAL A 480 12.97 -16.42 -20.69
N THR A 481 12.88 -17.17 -19.59
CA THR A 481 13.43 -18.53 -19.54
C THR A 481 12.42 -19.60 -19.96
N GLN A 482 11.12 -19.35 -19.79
CA GLN A 482 10.05 -20.31 -20.12
C GLN A 482 9.29 -20.00 -21.43
N LEU A 483 9.47 -18.79 -21.97
CA LEU A 483 8.91 -18.33 -23.25
C LEU A 483 10.01 -17.65 -24.12
N PRO A 484 11.20 -18.27 -24.29
CA PRO A 484 12.39 -17.60 -24.81
C PRO A 484 12.25 -17.09 -26.26
N GLU A 485 11.36 -17.68 -27.06
CA GLU A 485 11.16 -17.36 -28.47
C GLU A 485 10.40 -16.05 -28.72
N ILE A 486 9.85 -15.43 -27.67
CA ILE A 486 8.93 -14.30 -27.79
C ILE A 486 9.65 -12.95 -27.64
N TRP A 487 10.61 -12.87 -26.72
CA TRP A 487 11.06 -11.59 -26.19
C TRP A 487 12.27 -11.05 -26.95
N ARG A 488 12.15 -9.84 -27.49
CA ARG A 488 13.29 -9.12 -28.07
C ARG A 488 14.20 -8.54 -26.99
N CYS A 489 13.64 -8.16 -25.85
CA CYS A 489 14.34 -7.57 -24.71
C CYS A 489 13.56 -7.85 -23.41
N ALA A 490 14.28 -7.94 -22.29
CA ALA A 490 13.68 -7.95 -20.97
C ALA A 490 14.49 -7.11 -19.98
N VAL A 491 13.79 -6.53 -19.00
CA VAL A 491 14.43 -5.75 -17.92
C VAL A 491 13.91 -6.26 -16.58
N ASP A 492 14.76 -7.01 -15.88
CA ASP A 492 14.52 -7.39 -14.49
C ASP A 492 14.99 -6.25 -13.55
N VAL A 493 14.13 -5.89 -12.61
CA VAL A 493 14.45 -4.95 -11.54
C VAL A 493 14.32 -5.69 -10.20
N PHE A 494 15.46 -6.01 -9.56
CA PHE A 494 15.55 -6.70 -8.27
C PHE A 494 14.65 -7.94 -8.12
N GLY A 495 14.47 -8.71 -9.20
CA GLY A 495 13.67 -9.92 -9.23
C GLY A 495 14.32 -11.12 -8.56
N VAL A 496 13.49 -12.10 -8.19
CA VAL A 496 13.95 -13.36 -7.62
C VAL A 496 14.28 -14.32 -8.77
N ALA A 497 15.53 -14.76 -8.87
CA ALA A 497 15.95 -15.74 -9.87
C ALA A 497 15.96 -17.20 -9.36
N ASN A 498 16.07 -17.38 -8.04
CA ASN A 498 16.21 -18.68 -7.40
C ASN A 498 15.43 -18.69 -6.06
N LEU A 499 14.36 -19.47 -6.00
CA LEU A 499 13.48 -19.56 -4.84
C LEU A 499 14.12 -20.30 -3.66
N VAL A 500 15.06 -21.23 -3.92
CA VAL A 500 15.80 -21.93 -2.88
C VAL A 500 16.73 -20.97 -2.14
N THR A 501 17.55 -20.22 -2.88
CA THR A 501 18.49 -19.27 -2.26
C THR A 501 17.78 -18.05 -1.69
N MET A 502 16.61 -17.66 -2.23
CA MET A 502 15.74 -16.66 -1.58
C MET A 502 15.37 -17.10 -0.17
N LEU A 503 14.90 -18.33 -0.02
CA LEU A 503 14.54 -18.90 1.28
C LEU A 503 15.76 -19.02 2.20
N GLU A 504 16.89 -19.53 1.72
CA GLU A 504 18.13 -19.71 2.52
C GLU A 504 18.71 -18.37 3.03
N ASN A 505 18.55 -17.27 2.29
CA ASN A 505 19.20 -15.98 2.59
C ASN A 505 18.26 -14.89 3.13
N SER A 506 16.95 -15.15 3.21
CA SER A 506 15.99 -14.15 3.70
C SER A 506 16.20 -13.83 5.17
N GLN A 507 15.98 -12.57 5.54
CA GLN A 507 16.07 -12.17 6.95
C GLN A 507 15.09 -13.00 7.80
N PRO A 508 15.43 -13.30 9.07
CA PRO A 508 14.61 -14.18 9.91
C PRO A 508 13.15 -13.73 10.09
N ASN A 509 12.88 -12.43 10.11
CA ASN A 509 11.52 -11.87 10.14
C ASN A 509 10.74 -12.11 8.85
N TRP A 510 11.40 -12.12 7.69
CA TRP A 510 10.78 -12.40 6.39
C TRP A 510 10.57 -13.89 6.15
N ARG A 511 11.45 -14.74 6.69
CA ARG A 511 11.41 -16.19 6.48
C ARG A 511 10.05 -16.82 6.84
N ARG A 512 9.41 -16.37 7.92
CA ARG A 512 8.09 -16.87 8.35
C ARG A 512 6.99 -16.64 7.30
N PHE A 513 7.04 -15.52 6.59
CA PHE A 513 6.09 -15.19 5.52
C PHE A 513 6.35 -16.04 4.28
N LEU A 514 7.63 -16.19 3.92
CA LEU A 514 8.02 -16.93 2.72
C LEU A 514 7.73 -18.44 2.82
N ASP A 515 7.87 -19.03 4.02
CA ASP A 515 7.50 -20.43 4.25
C ASP A 515 6.01 -20.68 3.96
N ARG A 516 5.15 -19.68 4.21
CA ARG A 516 3.71 -19.73 3.92
C ARG A 516 3.41 -19.45 2.46
N TRP A 517 4.04 -18.43 1.87
CA TRP A 517 3.78 -17.98 0.50
C TRP A 517 4.37 -18.87 -0.60
N ILE A 518 5.56 -19.42 -0.40
CA ILE A 518 6.33 -20.06 -1.49
C ILE A 518 6.56 -21.55 -1.18
N GLY A 519 6.91 -21.85 0.07
CA GLY A 519 7.17 -23.21 0.54
C GLY A 519 8.30 -23.27 1.54
N LYS A 520 8.51 -24.44 2.14
CA LYS A 520 9.44 -24.64 3.24
C LYS A 520 10.58 -25.59 2.85
N LEU A 521 11.81 -25.25 3.25
CA LEU A 521 12.96 -26.14 3.07
C LEU A 521 13.16 -27.05 4.30
N PRO A 522 13.63 -28.30 4.10
CA PRO A 522 14.01 -28.91 2.83
C PRO A 522 12.83 -29.50 2.02
N ASP A 523 11.64 -29.59 2.60
CA ASP A 523 10.50 -30.35 2.09
C ASP A 523 10.08 -29.99 0.65
N ASP A 524 10.06 -28.70 0.31
CA ASP A 524 9.64 -28.19 -1.01
C ASP A 524 10.81 -28.00 -2.00
N ARG A 525 12.03 -28.47 -1.68
CA ARG A 525 13.25 -28.13 -2.47
C ARG A 525 13.09 -28.44 -3.97
N GLU A 526 12.59 -29.62 -4.33
CA GLU A 526 12.43 -30.03 -5.73
C GLU A 526 11.48 -29.10 -6.49
N LYS A 527 10.31 -28.79 -5.90
CA LYS A 527 9.34 -27.84 -6.45
C LYS A 527 9.97 -26.45 -6.61
N LEU A 528 10.68 -25.95 -5.60
CA LEU A 528 11.30 -24.63 -5.64
C LEU A 528 12.37 -24.54 -6.73
N VAL A 529 13.17 -25.59 -6.95
CA VAL A 529 14.12 -25.66 -8.06
C VAL A 529 13.37 -25.65 -9.40
N ALA A 530 12.37 -26.51 -9.56
CA ALA A 530 11.58 -26.57 -10.80
C ALA A 530 10.84 -25.24 -11.09
N ARG A 531 10.48 -24.45 -10.08
CA ARG A 531 9.83 -23.15 -10.26
C ARG A 531 10.80 -21.97 -10.40
N SER A 532 12.10 -22.18 -10.18
CA SER A 532 13.09 -21.10 -10.22
C SER A 532 13.48 -20.74 -11.66
N PRO A 533 13.46 -19.46 -12.06
CA PRO A 533 13.89 -19.05 -13.40
C PRO A 533 15.31 -19.51 -13.76
N ILE A 534 16.24 -19.52 -12.81
CA ILE A 534 17.65 -19.91 -13.04
C ILE A 534 17.82 -21.35 -13.52
N THR A 535 16.83 -22.22 -13.31
CA THR A 535 16.86 -23.63 -13.71
C THR A 535 16.81 -23.82 -15.23
N TYR A 536 16.41 -22.78 -15.97
CA TYR A 536 16.09 -22.83 -17.40
C TYR A 536 17.00 -21.94 -18.26
N VAL A 537 18.17 -21.56 -17.73
CA VAL A 537 19.16 -20.69 -18.39
C VAL A 537 20.24 -21.50 -19.08
#